data_AF-X1NDB2-F1
#
_entry.id   AF-X1NDB2-F1
#
_cell.length_a   1.000
_cell.length_b   1.000
_cell.length_c   1.000
_cell.angle_alpha   90.00
_cell.angle_beta   90.00
_cell.angle_gamma   90.00
#
_symmetry.space_group_name_H-M   'P 1'
#
loop_
_entity.id
_entity.type
_entity.pdbx_description
1 polymer ?
#
loop_
_entity_poly.entity_id
_entity_poly.type
_entity_poly.pdbx_seq_one_letter_code
_entity_poly.pdbx_strand_id
1 'polypeptide(L)'
;ALSIIYALAATVDAKDHYTYGHSRKVSDYSVAMAEALGLPQDRIATIRAASLLHDIGKVGIPDSILSKEGPLTDEEWEPVRVHPKLGVEILRHVIDLVNCLPAILHHHEHYDGKGYPSGLKGDSIPLEGRILA
;
A
#
# COMPACT_ATOMS: atom_id res chain seq x y z
N ALA A 1 -3.68 18.18 6.56
CA ALA A 1 -3.95 16.78 6.18
C ALA A 1 -2.73 16.12 5.53
N LEU A 2 -2.24 16.64 4.39
CA LEU A 2 -1.13 16.00 3.65
C LEU A 2 0.18 15.87 4.43
N SER A 3 0.51 16.85 5.29
CA SER A 3 1.68 16.75 6.19
C SER A 3 1.61 15.57 7.17
N ILE A 4 0.42 15.22 7.64
CA ILE A 4 0.20 14.07 8.53
C ILE A 4 0.40 12.76 7.74
N ILE A 5 -0.10 12.68 6.51
CA ILE A 5 0.10 11.53 5.63
C ILE A 5 1.59 11.29 5.39
N TYR A 6 2.35 12.35 5.08
CA TYR A 6 3.80 12.23 4.93
C TYR A 6 4.51 11.81 6.23
N ALA A 7 4.05 12.29 7.39
CA ALA A 7 4.63 11.88 8.68
C ALA A 7 4.36 10.40 8.98
N LEU A 8 3.16 9.89 8.67
CA LEU A 8 2.82 8.47 8.81
C LEU A 8 3.64 7.61 7.85
N ALA A 9 3.71 7.99 6.57
CA ALA A 9 4.54 7.32 5.58
C ALA A 9 6.03 7.28 6.02
N ALA A 10 6.57 8.41 6.48
CA ALA A 10 7.94 8.48 6.97
C ALA A 10 8.19 7.59 8.20
N THR A 11 7.19 7.42 9.07
CA THR A 11 7.28 6.51 10.23
C THR A 11 7.44 5.06 9.77
N VAL A 12 6.71 4.67 8.72
CA VAL A 12 6.78 3.32 8.13
C VAL A 12 8.13 3.10 7.44
N ASP A 13 8.52 4.03 6.57
CA ASP A 13 9.82 4.01 5.88
C ASP A 13 11.00 3.98 6.88
N ALA A 14 10.85 4.56 8.08
CA ALA A 14 11.89 4.50 9.11
C ALA A 14 12.00 3.11 9.78
N LYS A 15 10.88 2.38 9.89
CA LYS A 15 10.86 1.00 10.42
C LYS A 15 11.41 0.02 9.39
N ASP A 16 11.03 0.19 8.13
CA ASP A 16 11.50 -0.65 7.02
C ASP A 16 12.81 -0.09 6.45
N HIS A 17 13.95 -0.56 6.96
CA HIS A 17 15.29 -0.06 6.59
C HIS A 17 15.60 -0.20 5.09
N TYR A 18 14.83 -0.96 4.33
CA TYR A 18 15.04 -1.16 2.89
C TYR A 18 14.52 -0.01 2.02
N THR A 19 13.67 0.89 2.53
CA THR A 19 12.76 1.66 1.67
C THR A 19 12.62 3.15 2.01
N TYR A 20 13.68 3.84 2.45
CA TYR A 20 13.62 5.30 2.65
C TYR A 20 13.17 6.05 1.37
N GLY A 21 12.01 6.69 1.43
CA GLY A 21 11.43 7.42 0.30
C GLY A 21 10.78 6.53 -0.77
N HIS A 22 10.65 5.22 -0.53
CA HIS A 22 9.92 4.28 -1.39
C HIS A 22 8.48 4.71 -1.58
N SER A 23 7.78 4.97 -0.48
CA SER A 23 6.38 5.39 -0.50
C SER A 23 6.17 6.65 -1.34
N ARG A 24 7.15 7.57 -1.33
CA ARG A 24 7.14 8.76 -2.19
C ARG A 24 7.34 8.42 -3.66
N LYS A 25 8.32 7.58 -4.00
CA LYS A 25 8.57 7.16 -5.39
C LYS A 25 7.38 6.42 -6.00
N VAL A 26 6.79 5.50 -5.25
CA VAL A 26 5.54 4.81 -5.65
C VAL A 26 4.45 5.85 -5.91
N SER A 27 4.29 6.82 -5.01
CA SER A 27 3.32 7.89 -5.19
C SER A 27 3.54 8.72 -6.46
N ASP A 28 4.76 9.10 -6.74
CA ASP A 28 5.11 9.88 -7.94
C ASP A 28 4.78 9.09 -9.23
N TYR A 29 5.13 7.80 -9.29
CA TYR A 29 4.80 6.94 -10.44
C TYR A 29 3.31 6.67 -10.58
N SER A 30 2.61 6.36 -9.48
CA SER A 30 1.17 6.11 -9.50
C SER A 30 0.37 7.34 -9.92
N VAL A 31 0.78 8.53 -9.48
CA VAL A 31 0.17 9.81 -9.89
C VAL A 31 0.40 10.06 -11.38
N ALA A 32 1.65 9.91 -11.87
CA ALA A 32 1.96 10.09 -13.28
C ALA A 32 1.16 9.15 -14.19
N MET A 33 0.98 7.89 -13.77
CA MET A 33 0.15 6.91 -14.48
C MET A 33 -1.33 7.31 -14.47
N ALA A 34 -1.86 7.74 -13.33
CA ALA A 34 -3.24 8.20 -13.21
C ALA A 34 -3.54 9.44 -14.08
N GLU A 35 -2.59 10.37 -14.15
CA GLU A 35 -2.64 11.55 -15.03
C GLU A 35 -2.63 11.14 -16.51
N ALA A 36 -1.74 10.22 -16.90
CA ALA A 36 -1.68 9.70 -18.27
C ALA A 36 -2.96 8.96 -18.68
N LEU A 37 -3.67 8.33 -17.73
CA LEU A 37 -4.96 7.69 -17.93
C LEU A 37 -6.14 8.70 -17.96
N GLY A 38 -5.89 9.99 -17.72
CA GLY A 38 -6.91 11.03 -17.72
C GLY A 38 -7.88 10.93 -16.54
N LEU A 39 -7.42 10.40 -15.40
CA LEU A 39 -8.30 10.26 -14.23
C LEU A 39 -8.66 11.63 -13.62
N PRO A 40 -9.87 11.76 -13.04
CA PRO A 40 -10.26 12.94 -12.27
C PRO A 40 -9.32 13.26 -11.10
N GLN A 41 -9.20 14.54 -10.76
CA GLN A 41 -8.26 15.03 -9.73
C GLN A 41 -8.51 14.46 -8.33
N ASP A 42 -9.77 14.19 -7.98
CA ASP A 42 -10.16 13.53 -6.73
C ASP A 42 -9.67 12.07 -6.66
N ARG A 43 -9.71 11.35 -7.80
CA ARG A 43 -9.12 10.00 -7.89
C ARG A 43 -7.60 10.04 -7.84
N ILE A 44 -6.96 11.00 -8.50
CA ILE A 44 -5.51 11.20 -8.41
C ILE A 44 -5.09 11.52 -6.97
N ALA A 45 -5.85 12.35 -6.25
CA ALA A 45 -5.60 12.62 -4.83
C ALA A 45 -5.74 11.36 -3.97
N THR A 46 -6.73 10.51 -4.26
CA THR A 46 -6.93 9.21 -3.60
C THR A 46 -5.74 8.27 -3.86
N ILE A 47 -5.28 8.16 -5.11
CA ILE A 47 -4.11 7.34 -5.48
C ILE A 47 -2.85 7.85 -4.79
N ARG A 48 -2.65 9.17 -4.72
CA ARG A 48 -1.52 9.77 -4.02
C ARG A 48 -1.51 9.42 -2.53
N ALA A 49 -2.66 9.52 -1.86
CA ALA A 49 -2.77 9.17 -0.45
C ALA A 49 -2.60 7.67 -0.22
N ALA A 50 -3.22 6.82 -1.05
CA ALA A 50 -3.10 5.37 -0.96
C ALA A 50 -1.66 4.90 -1.18
N SER A 51 -0.97 5.40 -2.19
CA SER A 51 0.43 5.06 -2.49
C SER A 51 1.38 5.48 -1.37
N LEU A 52 1.16 6.62 -0.72
CA LEU A 52 1.96 7.02 0.44
C LEU A 52 1.74 6.12 1.67
N LEU A 53 0.57 5.50 1.79
CA LEU A 53 0.14 4.76 2.98
C LEU A 53 0.02 3.25 2.76
N HIS A 54 0.32 2.73 1.56
CA HIS A 54 0.09 1.32 1.19
C HIS A 54 0.71 0.35 2.20
N ASP A 55 1.90 0.68 2.68
CA ASP A 55 2.70 -0.12 3.58
C ASP A 55 2.48 0.18 5.08
N ILE A 56 1.51 1.03 5.46
CA ILE A 56 1.31 1.42 6.88
C ILE A 56 1.10 0.23 7.83
N GLY A 57 0.56 -0.89 7.32
CA GLY A 57 0.40 -2.12 8.08
C GLY A 57 1.72 -2.81 8.46
N LYS A 58 2.86 -2.47 7.82
CA LYS A 58 4.17 -3.02 8.18
C LYS A 58 4.58 -2.73 9.63
N VAL A 59 3.92 -1.75 10.29
CA VAL A 59 4.09 -1.52 11.73
C VAL A 59 3.79 -2.75 12.59
N GLY A 60 2.94 -3.67 12.12
CA GLY A 60 2.62 -4.92 12.80
C GLY A 60 3.57 -6.07 12.50
N ILE A 61 4.56 -5.90 11.61
CA ILE A 61 5.51 -6.96 11.26
C ILE A 61 6.71 -6.89 12.23
N PRO A 62 7.13 -8.01 12.83
CA PRO A 62 8.34 -8.07 13.65
C PRO A 62 9.59 -7.63 12.87
N ASP A 63 10.47 -6.89 13.53
CA ASP A 63 11.71 -6.41 12.91
C ASP A 63 12.59 -7.57 12.42
N SER A 64 12.60 -8.70 13.15
CA SER A 64 13.33 -9.91 12.76
C SER A 64 12.86 -10.52 11.44
N ILE A 65 11.62 -10.23 11.00
CA ILE A 65 11.07 -10.66 9.71
C ILE A 65 11.37 -9.59 8.65
N LEU A 66 11.11 -8.31 8.94
CA LEU A 66 11.37 -7.22 7.99
C LEU A 66 12.84 -7.07 7.61
N SER A 67 13.75 -7.29 8.56
CA SER A 67 15.20 -7.16 8.35
C SER A 67 15.89 -8.49 8.04
N LYS A 68 15.15 -9.57 7.78
CA LYS A 68 15.74 -10.89 7.56
C LYS A 68 16.53 -10.91 6.25
N GLU A 69 17.80 -11.31 6.35
CA GLU A 69 18.61 -11.58 5.16
C GLU A 69 18.32 -13.01 4.65
N GLY A 70 17.68 -13.10 3.48
CA GLY A 70 17.34 -14.37 2.83
C GLY A 70 15.84 -14.63 2.72
N PRO A 71 15.43 -15.84 2.27
CA PRO A 71 14.02 -16.15 2.09
C PRO A 71 13.28 -16.24 3.42
N LEU A 72 12.04 -15.74 3.44
CA LEU A 72 11.10 -15.97 4.52
C LEU A 72 10.50 -17.38 4.40
N THR A 73 10.26 -18.03 5.53
CA THR A 73 9.43 -19.24 5.61
C THR A 73 7.96 -18.89 5.38
N ASP A 74 7.11 -19.89 5.15
CA ASP A 74 5.67 -19.64 4.98
C ASP A 74 5.03 -18.98 6.22
N GLU A 75 5.50 -19.34 7.42
CA GLU A 75 5.05 -18.74 8.68
C GLU A 75 5.51 -17.28 8.82
N GLU A 76 6.74 -16.97 8.39
CA GLU A 76 7.27 -15.61 8.39
C GLU A 76 6.61 -14.72 7.32
N TRP A 77 6.10 -15.32 6.23
CA TRP A 77 5.32 -14.63 5.22
C TRP A 77 3.94 -14.20 5.68
N GLU A 78 3.35 -14.86 6.68
CA GLU A 78 1.99 -14.57 7.14
C GLU A 78 1.80 -13.10 7.57
N PRO A 79 2.62 -12.52 8.47
CA PRO A 79 2.49 -11.11 8.82
C PRO A 79 2.72 -10.16 7.64
N VAL A 80 3.55 -10.53 6.66
CA VAL A 80 3.75 -9.76 5.44
C VAL A 80 2.49 -9.77 4.57
N ARG A 81 1.81 -10.92 4.42
CA ARG A 81 0.56 -11.03 3.65
C ARG A 81 -0.63 -10.36 4.34
N VAL A 82 -0.59 -10.24 5.66
CA VAL A 82 -1.66 -9.63 6.48
C VAL A 82 -1.54 -8.11 6.54
N HIS A 83 -0.36 -7.53 6.28
CA HIS A 83 -0.14 -6.09 6.43
C HIS A 83 -1.14 -5.20 5.65
N PRO A 84 -1.64 -5.54 4.43
CA PRO A 84 -2.63 -4.70 3.76
C PRO A 84 -3.93 -4.59 4.57
N LYS A 85 -4.36 -5.71 5.18
CA LYS A 85 -5.54 -5.73 6.07
C LYS A 85 -5.31 -4.89 7.31
N LEU A 86 -4.13 -5.02 7.94
CA LEU A 86 -3.79 -4.20 9.10
C LEU A 86 -3.74 -2.71 8.74
N GLY A 87 -3.23 -2.36 7.56
CA GLY A 87 -3.24 -0.98 7.08
C GLY A 87 -4.64 -0.40 6.94
N VAL A 88 -5.59 -1.19 6.40
CA VAL A 88 -7.01 -0.82 6.37
C VAL A 88 -7.57 -0.64 7.79
N GLU A 89 -7.29 -1.56 8.71
CA GLU A 89 -7.77 -1.47 10.09
C GLU A 89 -7.24 -0.23 10.84
N ILE A 90 -6.01 0.19 10.56
CA ILE A 90 -5.43 1.43 11.11
C ILE A 90 -6.15 2.66 10.53
N LEU A 91 -6.36 2.68 9.21
CA LEU A 91 -6.80 3.89 8.50
C LEU A 91 -8.32 4.06 8.43
N ARG A 92 -9.11 3.01 8.63
CA ARG A 92 -10.59 3.07 8.52
C ARG A 92 -11.26 4.07 9.48
N HIS A 93 -10.55 4.49 10.52
CA HIS A 93 -11.01 5.46 11.50
C HIS A 93 -10.83 6.92 11.04
N VAL A 94 -10.12 7.15 9.94
CA VAL A 94 -9.90 8.48 9.36
C VAL A 94 -10.82 8.67 8.15
N ILE A 95 -11.89 9.44 8.33
CA ILE A 95 -12.96 9.58 7.32
C ILE A 95 -12.44 10.03 5.94
N ASP A 96 -11.46 10.93 5.93
CA ASP A 96 -10.85 11.47 4.70
C ASP A 96 -10.05 10.42 3.91
N LEU A 97 -9.73 9.26 4.51
CA LEU A 97 -8.93 8.20 3.91
C LEU A 97 -9.76 6.98 3.47
N VAL A 98 -11.09 6.99 3.68
CA VAL A 98 -11.95 5.84 3.37
C VAL A 98 -11.84 5.41 1.90
N ASN A 99 -11.72 6.37 0.97
CA ASN A 99 -11.57 6.08 -0.45
C ASN A 99 -10.22 5.42 -0.81
N CYS A 100 -9.21 5.53 0.06
CA CYS A 100 -7.89 4.92 -0.18
C CYS A 100 -7.89 3.43 0.19
N LEU A 101 -8.78 2.99 1.08
CA LEU A 101 -8.74 1.66 1.70
C LEU A 101 -8.76 0.51 0.68
N PRO A 102 -9.58 0.53 -0.40
CA PRO A 102 -9.56 -0.54 -1.40
C PRO A 102 -8.21 -0.66 -2.12
N ALA A 103 -7.57 0.46 -2.43
CA ALA A 103 -6.24 0.46 -3.06
C ALA A 103 -5.18 -0.09 -2.11
N ILE A 104 -5.21 0.32 -0.84
CA ILE A 104 -4.32 -0.19 0.20
C ILE A 104 -4.55 -1.67 0.46
N LEU A 105 -5.79 -2.17 0.45
CA LEU A 105 -6.05 -3.58 0.69
C LEU A 105 -5.52 -4.49 -0.43
N HIS A 106 -5.55 -4.01 -1.66
CA HIS A 106 -5.38 -4.84 -2.86
C HIS A 106 -4.14 -4.50 -3.70
N HIS A 107 -3.20 -3.70 -3.18
CA HIS A 107 -1.97 -3.33 -3.90
C HIS A 107 -1.01 -4.52 -4.14
N HIS A 108 -1.26 -5.67 -3.53
CA HIS A 108 -0.54 -6.92 -3.79
C HIS A 108 -1.37 -7.96 -4.55
N GLU A 109 -2.54 -7.56 -5.08
CA GLU A 109 -3.27 -8.42 -6.01
C GLU A 109 -2.54 -8.47 -7.35
N HIS A 110 -2.46 -9.66 -7.93
CA HIS A 110 -1.88 -9.85 -9.26
C HIS A 110 -2.99 -10.05 -10.27
N TYR A 111 -2.82 -9.50 -11.47
CA TYR A 111 -3.83 -9.58 -12.53
C TYR A 111 -4.24 -11.02 -12.88
N ASP A 112 -3.36 -12.00 -12.65
CA ASP A 112 -3.61 -13.43 -12.89
C ASP A 112 -4.38 -14.14 -11.75
N GLY A 113 -4.62 -13.47 -10.63
CA GLY A 113 -5.32 -14.00 -9.44
C GLY A 113 -4.43 -14.70 -8.42
N LYS A 114 -3.09 -14.66 -8.58
CA LYS A 114 -2.15 -15.28 -7.63
C LYS A 114 -1.64 -14.33 -6.54
N GLY A 115 -2.16 -13.11 -6.50
CA GLY A 115 -1.83 -12.14 -5.47
C GLY A 115 -2.60 -12.38 -4.17
N TYR A 116 -2.48 -11.43 -3.25
CA TYR A 116 -3.13 -11.46 -1.94
C TYR A 116 -3.68 -10.06 -1.59
N PRO A 117 -4.62 -9.94 -0.63
CA PRO A 117 -5.16 -10.97 0.26
C PRO A 117 -6.44 -11.68 -0.22
N SER A 118 -7.05 -11.25 -1.31
CA SER A 118 -8.36 -11.70 -1.76
C SER A 118 -8.31 -12.57 -3.02
N GLY A 119 -7.17 -12.64 -3.71
CA GLY A 119 -7.02 -13.44 -4.93
C GLY A 119 -7.89 -12.91 -6.07
N LEU A 120 -8.03 -11.58 -6.13
CA LEU A 120 -8.82 -10.92 -7.16
C LEU A 120 -8.11 -11.04 -8.51
N LYS A 121 -8.89 -11.17 -9.58
CA LYS A 121 -8.37 -11.38 -10.94
C LYS A 121 -8.85 -10.30 -11.90
N GLY A 122 -7.96 -9.84 -12.76
CA GLY A 122 -8.28 -8.89 -13.82
C GLY A 122 -8.93 -7.61 -13.28
N ASP A 123 -10.05 -7.22 -13.89
CA ASP A 123 -10.78 -6.00 -13.53
C ASP A 123 -11.56 -6.09 -12.21
N SER A 124 -11.59 -7.26 -11.55
CA SER A 124 -12.08 -7.34 -10.17
C SER A 124 -11.16 -6.64 -9.17
N ILE A 125 -9.89 -6.41 -9.54
CA ILE A 125 -8.95 -5.61 -8.75
C ILE A 125 -9.30 -4.12 -8.96
N PRO A 126 -9.50 -3.32 -7.89
CA PRO A 126 -9.71 -1.88 -8.01
C PRO A 126 -8.63 -1.25 -8.88
N LEU A 127 -9.00 -0.30 -9.76
CA LEU A 127 -8.05 0.33 -10.68
C LEU A 127 -6.89 0.97 -9.92
N GLU A 128 -7.19 1.67 -8.83
CA GLU A 128 -6.20 2.26 -7.94
C GLU A 128 -5.25 1.21 -7.35
N GLY A 129 -5.76 0.04 -6.96
CA GLY A 129 -4.93 -1.08 -6.51
C GLY A 129 -3.98 -1.58 -7.60
N ARG A 130 -4.46 -1.66 -8.86
CA ARG A 130 -3.62 -2.03 -10.02
C ARG A 130 -2.56 -1.00 -10.38
N ILE A 131 -2.82 0.28 -10.12
CA ILE A 131 -1.84 1.36 -10.34
C ILE A 131 -0.73 1.35 -9.28
N LEU A 132 -1.02 0.82 -8.08
CA LEU A 132 -0.07 0.72 -6.97
C LEU A 132 0.80 -0.55 -7.02
N ALA A 133 0.32 -1.61 -7.68
CA ALA A 133 0.93 -2.95 -7.71
C ALA A 133 2.21 -3.05 -8.57
#